data_AF-A0A3B0TRZ1-F1
#
_entry.id   AF-A0A3B0TRZ1-F1
#
_cell.length_a   1.000
_cell.length_b   1.000
_cell.length_c   1.000
_cell.angle_alpha   90.00
_cell.angle_beta   90.00
_cell.angle_gamma   90.00
#
_symmetry.space_group_name_H-M   'P 1'
#
loop_
_entity.id
_entity.type
_entity.pdbx_description
1 polymer ?
#
loop_
_entity_poly.entity_id
_entity_poly.type
_entity_poly.pdbx_seq_one_letter_code
_entity_poly.pdbx_strand_id
1 'polypeptide(L)'
;MAIEKLAIELEETIHQTKDLVNSINVALEVLLDKSIESSQARQDAAIKILIGLQAQDRIEQRCANIKSAIEQIRHRTAHFDEDKAAFVWQNLTLDELSKPEMSCKAAKIPSGDCDLF
;
A
#
# COMPACT_ATOMS: atom_id res chain seq x y z
N MET A 1 -5.62 17.96 -16.58
CA MET A 1 -4.16 17.70 -16.53
C MET A 1 -3.60 17.41 -15.14
N ALA A 2 -3.56 18.34 -14.17
CA ALA A 2 -2.90 18.07 -12.87
C ALA A 2 -3.65 17.01 -12.03
N ILE A 3 -4.98 17.09 -11.98
CA ILE A 3 -5.84 16.11 -11.29
C ILE A 3 -5.80 14.74 -12.00
N GLU A 4 -5.80 14.72 -13.34
CA GLU A 4 -5.65 13.48 -14.12
C GLU A 4 -4.31 12.78 -13.84
N LYS A 5 -3.21 13.55 -13.72
CA LYS A 5 -1.92 13.00 -13.32
C LYS A 5 -1.98 12.39 -11.91
N LEU A 6 -2.64 13.04 -10.96
CA LEU A 6 -2.84 12.47 -9.62
C LEU A 6 -3.65 11.17 -9.66
N ALA A 7 -4.67 11.09 -10.51
CA ALA A 7 -5.45 9.86 -10.68
C ALA A 7 -4.60 8.71 -11.22
N ILE A 8 -3.75 8.97 -12.23
CA ILE A 8 -2.81 7.97 -12.77
C ILE A 8 -1.81 7.51 -11.70
N GLU A 9 -1.26 8.44 -10.92
CA GLU A 9 -0.32 8.13 -9.85
C GLU A 9 -0.96 7.29 -8.73
N LEU A 10 -2.24 7.54 -8.41
CA LEU A 10 -3.01 6.72 -7.47
C LEU A 10 -3.31 5.33 -8.03
N GLU A 11 -3.65 5.20 -9.31
CA GLU A 11 -3.85 3.91 -9.96
C GLU A 11 -2.57 3.07 -9.96
N GLU A 12 -1.42 3.69 -10.24
CA GLU A 12 -0.11 3.05 -10.14
C GLU A 12 0.21 2.62 -8.69
N THR A 13 -0.16 3.43 -7.71
CA THR A 13 -0.02 3.08 -6.28
C THR A 13 -0.84 1.83 -5.93
N ILE A 14 -2.07 1.71 -6.45
CA ILE A 14 -2.92 0.54 -6.27
C ILE A 14 -2.28 -0.70 -6.88
N HIS A 15 -1.72 -0.60 -8.09
CA HIS A 15 -1.00 -1.71 -8.74
C HIS A 15 0.22 -2.15 -7.91
N GLN A 16 1.07 -1.21 -7.50
CA GLN A 16 2.27 -1.52 -6.71
C GLN A 16 1.92 -2.16 -5.36
N THR A 17 0.81 -1.77 -4.74
CA THR A 17 0.32 -2.38 -3.50
C THR A 17 -0.08 -3.84 -3.70
N LYS A 18 -0.68 -4.19 -4.85
CA LYS A 18 -1.00 -5.58 -5.19
C LYS A 18 0.28 -6.40 -5.40
N ASP A 19 1.27 -5.85 -6.09
CA ASP A 19 2.55 -6.51 -6.34
C ASP A 19 3.36 -6.76 -5.06
N LEU A 20 3.33 -5.80 -4.13
CA LEU A 20 3.85 -5.95 -2.77
C LEU A 20 3.23 -7.18 -2.09
N VAL A 21 1.90 -7.23 -1.99
CA VAL A 21 1.19 -8.34 -1.32
C VAL A 21 1.47 -9.67 -2.02
N ASN A 22 1.53 -9.67 -3.34
CA ASN A 22 1.89 -10.86 -4.11
C ASN A 22 3.29 -11.36 -3.77
N SER A 23 4.28 -10.45 -3.64
CA SER A 23 5.65 -10.82 -3.28
C SER A 23 5.72 -11.52 -1.91
N ILE A 24 4.91 -11.06 -0.95
CA ILE A 24 4.79 -11.69 0.37
C ILE A 24 4.10 -13.07 0.27
N ASN A 25 3.00 -13.18 -0.47
CA ASN A 25 2.32 -14.47 -0.65
C ASN A 25 3.25 -15.52 -1.28
N VAL A 26 3.99 -15.16 -2.32
CA VAL A 26 4.95 -16.07 -2.96
C VAL A 26 6.08 -16.44 -2.00
N ALA A 27 6.54 -15.53 -1.13
CA ALA A 27 7.51 -15.87 -0.09
C ALA A 27 6.96 -16.91 0.90
N LEU A 28 5.72 -16.75 1.33
CA LEU A 28 5.05 -17.70 2.23
C LEU A 28 4.84 -19.06 1.57
N GLU A 29 4.45 -19.09 0.28
CA GLU A 29 4.33 -20.33 -0.49
C GLU A 29 5.65 -21.10 -0.55
N VAL A 30 6.77 -20.41 -0.82
CA VAL A 30 8.11 -21.01 -0.81
C VAL A 30 8.47 -21.59 0.56
N LEU A 31 8.17 -20.88 1.65
CA LEU A 31 8.44 -21.38 3.01
C LEU A 31 7.58 -22.59 3.39
N LEU A 32 6.40 -22.74 2.80
CA LEU A 32 5.48 -23.84 3.06
C LEU A 32 5.74 -25.06 2.14
N ASP A 33 6.52 -24.88 1.07
CA ASP A 33 6.85 -25.95 0.13
C ASP A 33 7.86 -26.93 0.72
N LYS A 34 7.36 -28.10 1.10
CA LYS A 34 8.14 -29.20 1.69
C LYS A 34 9.05 -29.91 0.68
N SER A 35 8.91 -29.63 -0.61
CA SER A 35 9.78 -30.19 -1.65
C SER A 35 11.11 -29.43 -1.80
N ILE A 36 11.19 -28.22 -1.25
CA ILE A 36 12.38 -27.37 -1.26
C ILE A 36 13.19 -27.62 0.01
N GLU A 37 14.51 -27.68 -0.12
CA GLU A 37 15.40 -27.74 1.03
C GLU A 37 15.22 -26.50 1.92
N SER A 38 15.20 -26.68 3.23
CA SER A 38 14.81 -25.64 4.19
C SER A 38 15.69 -24.38 4.15
N SER A 39 17.00 -24.53 3.95
CA SER A 39 17.91 -23.38 3.81
C SER A 39 17.68 -22.61 2.51
N GLN A 40 17.47 -23.33 1.40
CA GLN A 40 17.12 -22.73 0.11
C GLN A 40 15.78 -21.99 0.17
N ALA A 41 14.75 -22.61 0.76
CA ALA A 41 13.43 -22.00 0.92
C ALA A 41 13.50 -20.70 1.73
N ARG A 42 14.29 -20.68 2.82
CA ARG A 42 14.51 -19.47 3.62
C ARG A 42 15.19 -18.37 2.83
N GLN A 43 16.22 -18.70 2.05
CA GLN A 43 16.95 -17.71 1.24
C GLN A 43 16.04 -17.11 0.16
N ASP A 44 15.30 -17.94 -0.56
CA ASP A 44 14.40 -17.49 -1.63
C ASP A 44 13.23 -16.66 -1.08
N ALA A 45 12.67 -17.06 0.06
CA ALA A 45 11.64 -16.28 0.74
C ALA A 45 12.17 -14.93 1.24
N ALA A 46 13.38 -14.89 1.80
CA ALA A 46 13.99 -13.64 2.26
C ALA A 46 14.17 -12.63 1.13
N ILE A 47 14.59 -13.08 -0.06
CA ILE A 47 14.71 -12.22 -1.25
C ILE A 47 13.33 -11.66 -1.65
N LYS A 48 12.30 -12.50 -1.67
CA LYS A 48 10.93 -12.07 -2.02
C LYS A 48 10.34 -11.09 -1.01
N ILE A 49 10.59 -11.30 0.28
CA ILE A 49 10.21 -10.38 1.34
C ILE A 49 10.93 -9.04 1.16
N LEU A 50 12.24 -9.05 0.90
CA LEU A 50 13.00 -7.83 0.66
C LEU A 50 12.46 -7.04 -0.54
N ILE A 51 12.14 -7.71 -1.64
CA ILE A 51 11.49 -7.09 -2.81
C ILE A 51 10.15 -6.45 -2.43
N GLY A 52 9.37 -7.16 -1.61
CA GLY A 52 8.14 -6.63 -1.02
C GLY A 52 8.41 -5.35 -0.23
N LEU A 53 9.29 -5.38 0.77
CA LEU A 53 9.63 -4.21 1.60
C LEU A 53 10.07 -3.00 0.74
N GLN A 54 10.91 -3.23 -0.27
CA GLN A 54 11.30 -2.16 -1.20
C GLN A 54 10.13 -1.61 -2.02
N ALA A 55 9.13 -2.43 -2.35
CA ALA A 55 7.90 -1.95 -2.98
C ALA A 55 7.07 -1.09 -2.01
N GLN A 56 7.01 -1.47 -0.73
CA GLN A 56 6.37 -0.65 0.31
C GLN A 56 7.02 0.72 0.46
N ASP A 57 8.36 0.80 0.48
CA ASP A 57 9.07 2.08 0.55
C ASP A 57 8.74 3.00 -0.64
N ARG A 58 8.65 2.42 -1.85
CA ARG A 58 8.27 3.18 -3.06
C ARG A 58 6.82 3.68 -2.99
N ILE A 59 5.91 2.86 -2.46
CA ILE A 59 4.51 3.25 -2.25
C ILE A 59 4.44 4.43 -1.26
N GLU A 60 5.16 4.36 -0.15
CA GLU A 60 5.19 5.43 0.85
C GLU A 60 5.72 6.75 0.23
N GLN A 61 6.84 6.68 -0.48
CA GLN A 61 7.40 7.86 -1.14
C GLN A 61 6.43 8.47 -2.16
N ARG A 62 5.74 7.63 -2.95
CA ARG A 62 4.74 8.10 -3.93
C ARG A 62 3.56 8.76 -3.24
N CYS A 63 3.03 8.16 -2.16
CA CYS A 63 1.97 8.75 -1.34
C CYS A 63 2.36 10.11 -0.77
N ALA A 64 3.58 10.25 -0.25
CA ALA A 64 4.10 11.52 0.26
C ALA A 64 4.16 12.59 -0.85
N ASN A 65 4.61 12.22 -2.05
CA ASN A 65 4.68 13.11 -3.21
C ASN A 65 3.28 13.55 -3.68
N ILE A 66 2.32 12.62 -3.76
CA ILE A 66 0.93 12.89 -4.11
C ILE A 66 0.31 13.86 -3.09
N LYS A 67 0.50 13.62 -1.79
CA LYS A 67 0.01 14.51 -0.73
C LYS A 67 0.55 15.93 -0.90
N SER A 68 1.87 16.07 -1.10
CA SER A 68 2.50 17.38 -1.32
C SER A 68 1.96 18.08 -2.57
N ALA A 69 1.73 17.34 -3.67
CA ALA A 69 1.14 17.89 -4.88
C ALA A 69 -0.31 18.38 -4.66
N ILE A 70 -1.11 17.62 -3.92
CA ILE A 70 -2.49 18.01 -3.55
C ILE A 70 -2.48 19.29 -2.71
N GLU A 71 -1.59 19.40 -1.71
CA GLU A 71 -1.46 20.60 -0.89
C GLU A 71 -1.11 21.83 -1.73
N GLN A 72 -0.16 21.70 -2.67
CA GLN A 72 0.21 22.77 -3.59
C GLN A 72 -0.92 23.19 -4.52
N ILE A 73 -1.70 22.23 -5.03
CA ILE A 73 -2.89 22.52 -5.85
C ILE A 73 -3.92 23.27 -5.01
N ARG A 74 -4.21 22.82 -3.79
CA ARG A 74 -5.15 23.47 -2.87
C ARG A 74 -4.74 24.92 -2.60
N HIS A 75 -3.47 25.18 -2.29
CA HIS A 75 -2.97 26.53 -2.02
C HIS A 75 -3.03 27.48 -3.22
N ARG A 76 -2.95 26.94 -4.44
CA ARG A 76 -3.01 27.75 -5.69
C ARG A 76 -4.42 27.90 -6.24
N THR A 77 -5.38 27.11 -5.76
CA THR A 77 -6.76 27.16 -6.22
C THR A 77 -7.50 28.27 -5.48
N ALA A 78 -7.64 29.43 -6.11
CA ALA A 78 -8.17 30.63 -5.47
C ALA A 78 -9.64 30.51 -5.01
N HIS A 79 -10.42 29.55 -5.53
CA HIS A 79 -11.84 29.33 -5.20
C HIS A 79 -12.09 27.82 -5.03
N PHE A 80 -11.65 27.26 -3.90
CA PHE A 80 -12.01 25.89 -3.55
C PHE A 80 -13.45 25.88 -3.01
N ASP A 81 -14.35 25.23 -3.74
CA ASP A 81 -15.76 25.08 -3.38
C ASP A 81 -15.88 23.87 -2.42
N GLU A 82 -15.96 24.16 -1.11
CA GLU A 82 -16.01 23.15 -0.06
C GLU A 82 -17.26 22.25 -0.17
N ASP A 83 -18.40 22.79 -0.61
CA ASP A 83 -19.65 22.03 -0.74
C ASP A 83 -19.53 20.95 -1.82
N LYS A 84 -18.92 21.30 -2.96
CA LYS A 84 -18.62 20.30 -4.02
C LYS A 84 -17.58 19.28 -3.57
N ALA A 85 -16.59 19.69 -2.80
CA ALA A 85 -15.61 18.76 -2.24
C ALA A 85 -16.26 17.78 -1.26
N ALA A 86 -17.14 18.26 -0.38
CA ALA A 86 -17.88 17.44 0.58
C ALA A 86 -18.75 16.37 -0.09
N PHE A 87 -19.38 16.69 -1.22
CA PHE A 87 -20.16 15.72 -1.99
C PHE A 87 -19.32 14.56 -2.53
N VAL A 88 -18.07 14.81 -2.93
CA VAL A 88 -17.13 13.75 -3.36
C VAL A 88 -16.81 12.81 -2.19
N TRP A 89 -16.57 13.37 -0.99
CA TRP A 89 -16.26 12.58 0.21
C TRP A 89 -17.39 11.65 0.64
N GLN A 90 -18.66 12.06 0.47
CA GLN A 90 -19.82 11.24 0.84
C GLN A 90 -19.95 9.95 0.02
N ASN A 91 -19.33 9.90 -1.16
CA ASN A 91 -19.40 8.76 -2.08
C ASN A 91 -18.14 7.88 -2.05
N LEU A 92 -17.18 8.15 -1.16
CA LEU A 92 -15.96 7.36 -1.01
C LEU A 92 -16.16 6.24 0.01
N THR A 93 -15.83 5.01 -0.39
CA THR A 93 -15.68 3.87 0.52
C THR A 93 -14.25 3.86 1.06
N LEU A 94 -14.06 4.26 2.32
CA LEU A 94 -12.72 4.48 2.90
C LEU A 94 -12.11 3.26 3.57
N ASP A 95 -12.89 2.22 3.87
CA ASP A 95 -12.48 1.23 4.87
C ASP A 95 -12.98 -0.20 4.56
N GLU A 96 -12.90 -0.58 3.29
CA GLU A 96 -13.11 -1.97 2.89
C GLU A 96 -11.76 -2.61 2.58
N LEU A 97 -11.30 -3.48 3.49
CA LEU A 97 -10.32 -4.48 3.09
C LEU A 97 -10.86 -5.15 1.82
N SER A 98 -9.98 -5.38 0.85
CA SER A 98 -10.32 -6.04 -0.42
C SER A 98 -11.04 -7.39 -0.24
N LYS A 99 -10.97 -7.97 0.97
CA LYS A 99 -11.86 -9.03 1.45
C LYS A 99 -12.58 -8.54 2.71
N PRO A 100 -13.90 -8.27 2.66
CA PRO A 100 -14.68 -7.86 3.83
C PRO A 100 -14.57 -8.84 5.01
N GLU A 101 -14.40 -10.14 4.71
CA GLU A 101 -14.21 -11.22 5.69
C GLU A 101 -12.91 -11.12 6.51
N MET A 102 -11.98 -10.26 6.10
CA MET A 102 -10.73 -9.98 6.79
C MET A 102 -10.83 -8.71 7.66
N SER A 103 -11.92 -7.95 7.55
CA SER A 103 -12.21 -6.83 8.45
C SER A 103 -12.37 -7.41 9.86
N CYS A 104 -11.62 -6.86 10.81
CA CYS A 104 -11.41 -7.39 12.17
C CYS A 104 -10.49 -8.62 12.35
N LYS A 105 -9.98 -9.25 11.27
CA LYS A 105 -8.94 -10.32 11.37
C LYS A 105 -7.53 -9.83 11.09
N ALA A 106 -7.36 -8.60 10.59
CA ALA A 106 -6.06 -7.93 10.57
C ALA A 106 -5.55 -7.90 12.01
N ALA A 107 -4.56 -8.75 12.30
CA ALA A 107 -4.00 -8.87 13.64
C ALA A 107 -3.55 -7.47 14.08
N LYS A 108 -4.17 -6.95 15.14
CA LYS A 108 -3.58 -5.83 15.87
C LYS A 108 -2.26 -6.35 16.40
N ILE A 109 -1.15 -5.95 15.77
CA ILE A 109 0.18 -6.15 16.34
C ILE A 109 0.09 -5.59 17.76
N PRO A 110 0.33 -6.39 18.82
CA PRO A 110 0.41 -5.85 20.17
C PRO A 110 1.47 -4.75 20.11
N SER A 111 1.07 -3.50 20.33
CA SER A 111 2.00 -2.39 20.53
C SER A 111 2.98 -2.81 21.62
N GLY A 112 4.21 -3.17 21.24
CA GLY A 112 5.15 -3.75 22.20
C GLY A 112 6.45 -4.27 21.63
N ASP A 113 6.44 -5.06 20.55
CA ASP A 113 7.66 -5.73 20.08
C ASP A 113 7.90 -5.49 18.59
N CYS A 114 8.60 -4.40 18.28
CA CYS A 114 9.42 -4.33 17.08
C CYS A 114 10.76 -3.74 17.48
N ASP A 115 11.56 -4.56 18.15
CA ASP A 115 13.00 -4.35 18.27
C ASP A 115 13.65 -5.43 17.40
N LEU A 116 13.93 -5.08 16.15
CA LEU A 116 14.77 -5.87 15.26
C LEU A 116 15.66 -4.90 14.49
N PHE A 117 16.85 -4.70 15.06
CA PHE A 117 18.13 -4.25 14.50
C PHE A 117 18.12 -3.48 13.15
#